data_AF-A0A9D7WXX9-F1
#
_entry.id   AF-A0A9D7WXX9-F1
#
_cell.length_a   1.000
_cell.length_b   1.000
_cell.length_c   1.000
_cell.angle_alpha   90.00
_cell.angle_beta   90.00
_cell.angle_gamma   90.00
#
_symmetry.space_group_name_H-M   'P 1'
#
loop_
_entity.id
_entity.type
_entity.pdbx_description
1 polymer ?
#
loop_
_entity_poly.entity_id
_entity_poly.type
_entity_poly.pdbx_seq_one_letter_code
_entity_poly.pdbx_strand_id
1 'polypeptide(L)' 'MLKKKCDINIAQTIDLAQQMIKLAQTGYEQREDPGCGVMYGILLDSGYRLLDLAQKEKYAHIQKGWWENSIKKETI' A
#
# COMPACT_ATOMS: atom_id res chain seq x y z
N MET A 1 -23.35 0.72 4.06
CA MET A 1 -23.16 -0.55 3.33
C MET A 1 -21.91 -1.19 3.91
N LEU A 2 -22.01 -2.13 4.85
CA LEU A 2 -20.88 -2.61 5.68
C LEU A 2 -19.55 -2.74 4.90
N LYS A 3 -18.52 -1.98 5.33
CA LYS A 3 -17.12 -2.09 4.89
C LYS A 3 -16.73 -3.56 4.70
N LYS A 4 -16.39 -3.94 3.47
CA LYS A 4 -16.06 -5.35 3.19
C LYS A 4 -14.71 -5.68 3.80
N LYS A 5 -14.56 -6.90 4.34
CA LYS A 5 -13.28 -7.38 4.89
C LYS A 5 -12.14 -7.29 3.87
N CYS A 6 -12.43 -7.45 2.58
CA CYS A 6 -11.44 -7.27 1.52
C CYS A 6 -10.95 -5.82 1.38
N ASP A 7 -11.80 -4.81 1.58
CA ASP A 7 -11.39 -3.39 1.52
C ASP A 7 -10.39 -3.06 2.63
N ILE A 8 -10.57 -3.65 3.81
CA ILE A 8 -9.63 -3.51 4.93
C ILE A 8 -8.27 -4.10 4.54
N ASN A 9 -8.24 -5.30 3.97
CA ASN A 9 -6.99 -5.93 3.54
C ASN A 9 -6.29 -5.13 2.44
N ILE A 10 -7.03 -4.56 1.48
CA ILE A 10 -6.46 -3.69 0.44
C ILE A 10 -5.85 -2.44 1.07
N ALA A 11 -6.56 -1.79 2.00
CA ALA A 11 -6.04 -0.61 2.70
C ALA A 11 -4.77 -0.93 3.52
N GLN A 12 -4.75 -2.07 4.22
CA GLN A 12 -3.58 -2.56 4.95
C GLN A 12 -2.41 -2.90 4.02
N THR A 13 -2.69 -3.43 2.82
CA THR A 13 -1.65 -3.72 1.82
C THR A 13 -1.02 -2.43 1.30
N ILE A 14 -1.80 -1.38 1.07
CA ILE A 14 -1.28 -0.05 0.68
C ILE A 14 -0.34 0.49 1.78
N ASP A 15 -0.78 0.43 3.04
CA ASP A 15 0.03 0.90 4.18
C ASP A 15 1.32 0.09 4.32
N LEU A 16 1.24 -1.24 4.24
CA LEU A 16 2.42 -2.12 4.27
C LEU A 16 3.39 -1.81 3.13
N ALA A 17 2.90 -1.61 1.91
CA ALA A 17 3.73 -1.28 0.76
C ALA A 17 4.47 0.06 0.96
N GLN A 18 3.81 1.06 1.55
CA GLN A 18 4.45 2.33 1.91
C GLN A 18 5.54 2.14 2.99
N GLN A 19 5.28 1.30 3.99
CA GLN A 19 6.28 0.94 5.01
C GLN A 19 7.48 0.21 4.38
N MET A 20 7.26 -0.70 3.44
CA MET A 20 8.32 -1.40 2.69
C MET A 20 9.20 -0.41 1.94
N ILE A 21 8.61 0.54 1.20
CA ILE A 21 9.35 1.55 0.44
C ILE A 21 10.21 2.41 1.38
N LYS A 22 9.62 2.91 2.47
CA LYS A 22 10.34 3.73 3.46
C LYS A 22 11.50 2.94 4.08
N LEU A 23 11.26 1.71 4.51
CA LEU A 23 12.29 0.85 5.10
C LEU A 23 13.42 0.55 4.10
N ALA A 24 13.08 0.30 2.83
CA ALA A 24 14.07 0.04 1.80
C ALA A 24 14.97 1.27 1.56
N GLN A 25 14.40 2.48 1.50
CA GLN A 25 15.16 3.72 1.33
C GLN A 25 16.10 3.96 2.51
N THR A 26 15.58 3.92 3.74
CA THR A 26 16.38 4.11 4.95
C THR A 26 17.47 3.03 5.09
N GLY A 27 17.12 1.77 4.84
CA GLY A 27 18.07 0.66 4.88
C GLY A 27 19.16 0.78 3.83
N TYR A 28 18.81 1.21 2.61
CA TYR A 28 19.80 1.41 1.55
C TYR A 28 20.80 2.51 1.90
N GLU A 29 20.35 3.61 2.51
CA GLU A 29 21.23 4.69 3.02
C GLU A 29 22.17 4.22 4.12
N GLN A 30 21.72 3.30 4.98
CA GLN A 30 22.44 2.78 6.14
C GLN A 30 23.25 1.51 5.88
N ARG A 31 23.29 1.03 4.62
CA ARG A 31 23.91 -0.28 4.30
C ARG A 31 25.43 -0.27 4.55
N GLU A 32 25.92 -1.33 5.18
CA GLU A 32 27.36 -1.54 5.42
C GLU A 32 27.97 -2.58 4.46
N ASP A 33 27.13 -3.39 3.81
CA ASP A 33 27.52 -4.50 2.92
C ASP A 33 26.66 -4.53 1.63
N PRO A 34 27.22 -4.97 0.48
CA PRO A 34 26.48 -5.09 -0.77
C PRO A 34 25.23 -6.00 -0.71
N GLY A 35 25.24 -7.06 0.10
CA GLY A 35 24.11 -7.95 0.31
C GLY A 35 22.90 -7.24 0.91
N CYS A 36 23.11 -6.32 1.86
CA CYS A 36 22.06 -5.43 2.35
C CYS A 36 21.47 -4.59 1.21
N GLY A 37 22.32 -4.08 0.31
CA GLY A 37 21.90 -3.34 -0.88
C GLY A 37 20.96 -4.14 -1.79
N VAL A 38 21.26 -5.42 -2.03
CA VAL A 38 20.39 -6.33 -2.80
C VAL A 38 19.04 -6.52 -2.10
N MET A 39 19.05 -6.81 -0.80
CA MET A 39 17.83 -7.01 -0.02
C MET A 39 16.92 -5.78 -0.04
N TYR A 40 17.48 -4.58 0.17
CA TYR A 40 16.69 -3.34 0.12
C TYR A 40 16.22 -3.00 -1.29
N GLY A 41 16.98 -3.33 -2.33
CA GLY A 41 16.52 -3.22 -3.72
C GLY A 41 15.29 -4.09 -4.01
N ILE A 42 15.30 -5.35 -3.56
CA ILE A 42 14.16 -6.26 -3.68
C ILE A 42 12.95 -5.74 -2.91
N LEU A 43 13.18 -5.26 -1.68
CA LEU A 43 12.13 -4.68 -0.84
C LEU A 43 11.48 -3.45 -1.51
N LEU A 44 12.30 -2.59 -2.14
CA LEU A 44 11.83 -1.39 -2.84
C LEU A 44 10.99 -1.72 -4.07
N ASP A 45 11.47 -2.61 -4.95
CA ASP A 45 10.72 -3.04 -6.15
C ASP A 45 9.40 -3.70 -5.75
N SER A 46 9.44 -4.62 -4.77
CA SER A 46 8.24 -5.29 -4.26
C SER A 46 7.25 -4.29 -3.66
N GLY A 47 7.73 -3.32 -2.89
CA GLY A 47 6.90 -2.26 -2.30
C GLY A 47 6.18 -1.43 -3.36
N TYR A 48 6.87 -0.98 -4.41
CA TYR A 48 6.23 -0.22 -5.49
C TYR A 48 5.21 -1.05 -6.27
N ARG A 49 5.52 -2.32 -6.59
CA ARG A 49 4.58 -3.21 -7.31
C ARG A 49 3.32 -3.48 -6.50
N LEU A 50 3.45 -3.74 -5.19
CA LEU A 50 2.31 -3.94 -4.31
C LEU A 50 1.48 -2.67 -4.17
N LEU A 51 2.12 -1.51 -4.05
CA LEU A 51 1.42 -0.22 -3.95
C LEU A 51 0.56 0.04 -5.19
N ASP A 52 1.12 -0.13 -6.39
CA ASP A 52 0.41 0.06 -7.65
C ASP A 52 -0.78 -0.92 -7.79
N LEU A 53 -0.56 -2.22 -7.53
CA LEU A 53 -1.62 -3.23 -7.59
C LEU A 53 -2.74 -2.98 -6.58
N ALA A 54 -2.41 -2.67 -5.33
CA ALA A 54 -3.39 -2.43 -4.28
C ALA A 54 -4.19 -1.14 -4.53
N GLN A 55 -3.56 -0.09 -5.08
CA GLN A 55 -4.25 1.13 -5.49
C GLN A 55 -5.21 0.88 -6.66
N LYS A 56 -4.80 0.09 -7.66
CA LYS A 56 -5.68 -0.33 -8.77
C LYS A 56 -6.89 -1.10 -8.27
N GLU A 57 -6.70 -2.04 -7.34
CA GLU A 57 -7.82 -2.81 -6.77
C GLU A 57 -8.76 -1.92 -5.94
N LYS A 58 -8.21 -1.02 -5.12
CA LYS A 58 -9.00 0.01 -4.41
C LYS A 58 -9.84 0.83 -5.39
N TYR A 59 -9.24 1.30 -6.49
CA TYR A 59 -9.96 2.06 -7.51
C TYR A 59 -11.08 1.22 -8.15
N ALA A 60 -10.81 -0.05 -8.48
CA ALA A 60 -11.82 -0.96 -9.00
C ALA A 60 -13.00 -1.15 -8.01
N HIS A 61 -12.72 -1.23 -6.72
CA HIS A 61 -13.76 -1.29 -5.68
C HIS A 61 -14.56 0.02 -5.56
N ILE A 62 -13.92 1.18 -5.71
CA ILE A 62 -14.59 2.48 -5.77
C ILE A 62 -15.54 2.53 -6.97
N GLN A 63 -15.08 2.11 -8.16
CA GLN A 63 -15.91 2.11 -9.38
C GLN A 63 -17.12 1.17 -9.28
N LYS A 64 -16.98 0.07 -8.54
CA LYS A 64 -18.09 -0.87 -8.25
C LYS A 64 -19.02 -0.38 -7.13
N GLY A 65 -18.73 0.76 -6.50
CA GLY A 65 -19.46 1.26 -5.33
C GLY A 65 -19.31 0.38 -4.08
N TRP A 66 -18.30 -0.50 -4.03
CA TRP A 66 -18.04 -1.38 -2.89
C TRP A 66 -17.24 -0.67 -1.80
N TRP A 67 -16.42 0.30 -2.21
CA TRP A 67 -15.59 1.05 -1.28
C TRP A 67 -16.43 2.13 -0.61
N GLU A 68 -16.71 1.97 0.70
CA GLU A 68 -17.32 3.04 1.49
C GLU A 68 -16.34 4.22 1.58
N ASN A 69 -16.53 5.22 0.72
CA ASN A 69 -16.01 6.55 0.97
C ASN A 69 -16.74 7.07 2.22
N SER A 70 -16.02 7.18 3.34
CA SER A 70 -16.50 7.87 4.53
C SER A 70 -16.61 9.39 4.27
N ILE A 71 -17.39 9.79 3.28
CA ILE A 71 -17.93 11.14 3.20
C ILE A 71 -19.34 11.00 3.76
N LYS A 72 -19.45 11.13 5.08
CA LYS A 72 -20.72 11.52 5.68
C LYS A 72 -21.07 12.87 5.05
N LYS A 73 -21.96 12.88 4.05
CA LYS A 73 -22.75 14.07 3.76
C LYS A 73 -23.71 14.23 4.93
N GLU A 74 -23.24 14.83 6.04
CA GLU A 74 -24.13 15.58 6.91
C GLU A 74 -24.62 16.76 6.06
N THR A 75 -25.75 16.56 5.39
CA THR A 75 -26.47 17.66 4.75
C THR A 75 -27.54 18.06 5.75
N ILE A 76 -27.33 19.25 6.31
CA ILE A 76 -28.30 20.05 7.08
C ILE A 76 -29.47 20.40 6.17
#